data_AF-A0A947APJ9-F1
#
_entry.id   AF-A0A947APJ9-F1
#
_cell.length_a   1.000
_cell.length_b   1.000
_cell.length_c   1.000
_cell.angle_alpha   90.00
_cell.angle_beta   90.00
_cell.angle_gamma   90.00
#
_symmetry.space_group_name_H-M   'P 1'
#
loop_
_entity.id
_entity.type
_entity.pdbx_description
1 polymer ?
#
loop_
_entity_poly.entity_id
_entity_poly.type
_entity_poly.pdbx_seq_one_letter_code
_entity_poly.pdbx_strand_id
1 'polypeptide(L)'
;MSEQSIFVGKLMGLYKIMCQTEWNATVTGIVVGFFSVMIMAWWRPWGAVGALRNWGDWIMYGITSLLGTDAGFFAFYEEAPRSILVSSGSVIGVGFVLGAFVSACLGKEFALRIPPY
;
A
#
# COMPACT_ATOMS: atom_id res chain seq x y z
N MET A 1 -23.81 37.53 0.72
CA MET A 1 -22.80 36.49 1.01
C MET A 1 -23.37 35.16 0.54
N SER A 2 -22.92 34.64 -0.60
CA SER A 2 -23.51 33.45 -1.21
C SER A 2 -23.15 32.18 -0.42
N GLU A 3 -24.14 31.32 -0.16
CA GLU A 3 -24.00 30.07 0.61
C GLU A 3 -22.87 29.16 0.09
N GLN A 4 -22.56 29.25 -1.22
CA GLN A 4 -21.42 28.57 -1.84
C GLN A 4 -20.08 28.89 -1.17
N SER A 5 -19.85 30.13 -0.73
CA SER A 5 -18.59 30.53 -0.08
C SER A 5 -18.40 29.88 1.29
N ILE A 6 -19.49 29.67 2.04
CA ILE A 6 -19.45 29.06 3.38
C ILE A 6 -19.23 27.55 3.24
N PHE A 7 -19.90 26.91 2.27
CA PHE A 7 -19.75 25.49 2.01
C PHE A 7 -18.33 25.11 1.59
N VAL A 8 -17.74 25.88 0.66
CA VAL A 8 -16.35 25.69 0.22
C VAL A 8 -15.37 25.88 1.38
N GLY A 9 -15.59 26.89 2.24
CA GLY A 9 -14.76 27.10 3.43
C GLY A 9 -14.77 25.91 4.40
N LYS A 10 -15.95 25.32 4.65
CA LYS A 10 -16.07 24.13 5.51
C LYS A 10 -15.41 22.89 4.89
N LEU A 11 -15.59 22.67 3.59
CA LEU A 11 -14.96 21.57 2.85
C LEU A 11 -13.43 21.65 2.92
N MET A 12 -12.87 22.84 2.69
CA MET A 12 -11.43 23.06 2.76
C MET A 12 -10.90 22.90 4.18
N GLY A 13 -11.67 23.31 5.19
CA GLY A 13 -11.37 23.05 6.60
C GLY A 13 -11.31 21.55 6.91
N LEU A 14 -12.30 20.77 6.47
CA LEU A 14 -12.31 19.32 6.64
C LEU A 14 -11.16 18.64 5.90
N TYR A 15 -10.86 19.06 4.66
CA TYR A 15 -9.72 18.54 3.92
C TYR A 15 -8.41 18.75 4.67
N LYS A 16 -8.21 19.93 5.24
CA LYS A 16 -7.02 20.23 6.04
C LYS A 16 -6.91 19.31 7.26
N ILE A 17 -8.01 19.11 7.98
CA ILE A 17 -8.06 18.25 9.18
C ILE A 17 -7.81 16.78 8.82
N MET A 18 -8.41 16.30 7.72
CA MET A 18 -8.34 14.89 7.34
C MET A 18 -7.01 14.52 6.70
N CYS A 19 -6.44 15.40 5.86
CA CYS A 19 -5.32 15.05 4.99
C CYS A 19 -4.01 15.76 5.34
N GLN A 20 -4.03 16.92 6.01
CA GLN A 20 -2.82 17.72 6.22
C GLN A 20 -2.40 17.84 7.68
N THR A 21 -3.32 17.70 8.63
CA THR A 21 -2.97 17.71 10.05
C THR A 21 -2.65 16.32 10.54
N GLU A 22 -1.63 16.20 11.37
CA GLU A 22 -1.26 14.95 12.02
C GLU A 22 -2.39 14.47 12.96
N TRP A 23 -2.73 13.20 12.87
CA TRP A 23 -3.73 12.58 13.73
C TRP A 23 -3.07 12.14 15.03
N ASN A 24 -3.71 12.43 16.17
CA ASN A 24 -3.25 11.94 17.45
C ASN A 24 -3.25 10.40 17.46
N ALA A 25 -2.23 9.80 18.10
CA ALA A 25 -2.07 8.38 18.31
C ALA A 25 -3.35 7.64 18.73
N THR A 26 -4.21 8.23 19.57
CA THR A 26 -5.48 7.59 19.97
C THR A 26 -6.43 7.39 18.78
N VAL A 27 -6.61 8.43 17.96
CA VAL A 27 -7.50 8.37 16.78
C VAL A 27 -6.93 7.38 15.77
N THR A 28 -5.64 7.49 15.48
CA THR A 28 -4.93 6.57 14.59
C THR A 28 -5.05 5.12 15.06
N GLY A 29 -4.85 4.87 16.36
CA GLY A 29 -4.95 3.54 16.96
C GLY A 29 -6.36 2.95 16.85
N ILE A 30 -7.39 3.74 17.11
CA ILE A 30 -8.80 3.31 16.96
C ILE A 30 -9.08 2.93 15.51
N VAL A 31 -8.66 3.76 14.55
CA VAL A 31 -8.93 3.55 13.13
C VAL A 31 -8.18 2.33 12.60
N VAL A 32 -6.89 2.19 12.91
CA VAL A 32 -6.09 1.01 12.54
C VAL A 32 -6.63 -0.26 13.20
N GLY A 33 -7.04 -0.20 14.47
CA GLY A 33 -7.65 -1.32 15.19
C GLY A 33 -8.98 -1.74 14.57
N PHE A 34 -9.84 -0.78 14.24
CA PHE A 34 -11.11 -1.03 13.56
C PHE A 34 -10.90 -1.71 12.21
N PHE A 35 -10.01 -1.19 11.36
CA PHE A 35 -9.70 -1.82 10.07
C PHE A 35 -9.05 -3.21 10.23
N SER A 36 -8.22 -3.40 11.26
CA SER A 36 -7.64 -4.72 11.59
C SER A 36 -8.71 -5.77 11.89
N VAL A 37 -9.72 -5.40 12.69
CA VAL A 37 -10.82 -6.31 13.02
C VAL A 37 -11.68 -6.58 11.78
N MET A 38 -12.00 -5.55 11.00
CA MET A 38 -12.78 -5.72 9.77
C MET A 38 -12.12 -6.67 8.76
N ILE A 39 -10.81 -6.53 8.52
CA ILE A 39 -10.12 -7.36 7.54
C ILE A 39 -9.93 -8.81 8.03
N MET A 40 -9.75 -8.98 9.34
CA MET A 40 -9.73 -10.30 9.97
C MET A 40 -11.12 -10.97 9.90
N ALA A 41 -12.19 -10.21 10.10
CA ALA A 41 -13.56 -10.69 9.93
C ALA A 41 -13.88 -11.07 8.47
N TRP A 42 -13.22 -10.43 7.49
CA TRP A 42 -13.37 -10.79 6.09
C TRP A 42 -12.75 -12.15 5.79
N TRP A 43 -11.44 -12.33 6.03
CA TRP A 43 -10.82 -13.65 5.85
C TRP A 43 -9.37 -13.80 6.29
N ARG A 44 -8.55 -12.75 6.22
CA ARG A 44 -7.10 -12.86 6.40
C ARG A 44 -6.54 -11.57 6.99
N PRO A 45 -5.60 -11.64 7.95
CA PRO A 45 -4.90 -10.44 8.40
C PRO A 45 -4.13 -9.79 7.25
N TRP A 46 -4.16 -8.46 7.22
CA TRP A 46 -3.25 -7.66 6.41
C TRP A 46 -1.79 -7.88 6.85
N GLY A 47 -0.87 -7.98 5.89
CA GLY A 47 0.55 -8.22 6.17
C GLY A 47 1.43 -8.07 4.93
N ALA A 48 2.69 -7.67 5.13
CA ALA A 48 3.62 -7.37 4.03
C ALA A 48 4.28 -8.62 3.41
N VAL A 49 4.49 -9.67 4.21
CA VAL A 49 5.25 -10.86 3.79
C VAL A 49 4.64 -11.56 2.57
N GLY A 50 3.31 -11.63 2.50
CA GLY A 50 2.62 -12.25 1.36
C GLY A 50 2.79 -11.46 0.06
N ALA A 51 2.83 -10.13 0.13
CA ALA A 51 3.09 -9.28 -1.03
C ALA A 51 4.54 -9.41 -1.50
N LEU A 52 5.49 -9.27 -0.57
CA LEU A 52 6.93 -9.35 -0.84
C LEU A 52 7.32 -10.69 -1.43
N ARG A 53 6.78 -11.79 -0.91
CA ARG A 53 6.99 -13.13 -1.47
C ARG A 53 6.49 -13.20 -2.90
N ASN A 54 5.25 -12.79 -3.16
CA ASN A 54 4.67 -12.85 -4.51
C ASN A 54 5.45 -11.99 -5.51
N TRP A 55 5.85 -10.78 -5.13
CA TRP A 55 6.64 -9.91 -5.99
C TRP A 55 8.05 -10.45 -6.19
N GLY A 56 8.68 -11.02 -5.15
CA GLY A 56 9.97 -11.69 -5.23
C GLY A 56 9.93 -12.89 -6.18
N ASP A 57 8.92 -13.75 -6.07
CA ASP A 57 8.73 -14.89 -6.96
C ASP A 57 8.56 -14.43 -8.42
N TRP A 58 7.84 -13.32 -8.66
CA TRP A 58 7.70 -12.72 -9.99
C TRP A 58 9.02 -12.15 -10.53
N ILE A 59 9.83 -11.50 -9.69
CA ILE A 59 11.16 -11.01 -10.07
C ILE A 59 12.06 -12.19 -10.44
N MET A 60 12.07 -13.24 -9.62
CA MET A 60 12.88 -14.43 -9.86
C MET A 60 12.44 -15.17 -11.14
N TYR A 61 11.14 -15.35 -11.35
CA TYR A 61 10.58 -15.90 -12.60
C TYR A 61 11.01 -15.08 -13.83
N GLY A 62 10.94 -13.74 -13.74
CA GLY A 62 11.39 -12.86 -14.81
C GLY A 62 12.89 -12.97 -15.11
N ILE A 63 13.72 -13.11 -14.08
CA ILE A 63 15.17 -13.33 -14.23
C ILE A 63 15.47 -14.70 -14.84
N THR A 64 14.83 -15.77 -14.36
CA THR A 64 14.96 -17.13 -14.92
C THR A 64 14.59 -17.14 -16.41
N SER A 65 13.45 -16.54 -16.76
CA SER A 65 12.99 -16.45 -18.16
C SER A 65 13.94 -15.64 -19.05
N LEU A 66 14.60 -14.62 -18.50
CA LEU A 66 15.54 -13.78 -19.26
C LEU A 66 16.89 -14.48 -19.46
N LEU A 67 17.36 -15.25 -18.48
CA LEU A 67 18.62 -15.99 -18.56
C LEU A 67 18.49 -17.33 -19.29
N GLY A 68 17.26 -17.87 -19.42
CA GLY A 68 17.02 -19.16 -20.09
C GLY A 68 17.74 -20.33 -19.41
N THR A 69 17.89 -20.25 -18.08
CA THR A 69 18.64 -21.22 -17.30
C THR A 69 17.72 -22.06 -16.42
N ASP A 70 17.63 -23.34 -16.76
CA ASP A 70 16.80 -24.35 -16.08
C ASP A 70 17.62 -25.11 -15.00
N ALA A 71 18.80 -24.59 -14.67
CA ALA A 71 19.80 -25.29 -13.85
C ALA A 71 20.02 -24.60 -12.48
N GLY A 72 19.94 -25.37 -11.40
CA GLY A 72 20.26 -24.92 -10.05
C GLY A 72 19.11 -24.18 -9.36
N PHE A 73 19.42 -23.10 -8.63
CA PHE A 73 18.44 -22.34 -7.83
C PHE A 73 17.29 -21.74 -8.66
N PHE A 74 17.50 -21.50 -9.95
CA PHE A 74 16.51 -20.91 -10.85
C PHE A 74 15.44 -21.91 -11.33
N ALA A 75 15.70 -23.21 -11.25
CA ALA A 75 14.74 -24.26 -11.59
C ALA A 75 13.48 -24.22 -10.70
N PHE A 76 13.59 -23.68 -9.48
CA PHE A 76 12.44 -23.48 -8.59
C PHE A 76 11.48 -22.38 -9.04
N TYR A 77 11.82 -21.61 -10.08
CA TYR A 77 11.05 -20.47 -10.59
C TYR A 77 10.75 -20.60 -12.09
N GLU A 78 10.62 -21.82 -12.61
CA GLU A 78 10.21 -22.06 -13.99
C GLU A 78 8.69 -21.92 -14.19
N GLU A 79 7.90 -22.17 -13.14
CA GLU A 79 6.45 -21.98 -13.18
C GLU A 79 6.06 -20.53 -12.84
N ALA A 80 5.13 -19.99 -13.63
CA ALA A 80 4.63 -18.64 -13.41
C ALA A 80 3.90 -18.55 -12.05
N PRO A 81 4.34 -17.66 -11.14
CA PRO A 81 3.68 -17.49 -9.86
C PRO A 81 2.27 -16.89 -10.04
N ARG A 82 1.44 -17.02 -9.00
CA ARG A 82 0.07 -16.50 -9.04
C ARG A 82 0.09 -14.99 -9.35
N SER A 83 -0.79 -14.56 -10.25
CA SER A 83 -0.84 -13.16 -10.71
C SER A 83 -0.87 -12.18 -9.54
N ILE A 84 -0.14 -11.08 -9.68
CA ILE A 84 -0.02 -9.97 -8.71
C ILE A 84 -1.40 -9.42 -8.32
N LEU A 85 -2.38 -9.47 -9.22
CA LEU A 85 -3.74 -8.97 -9.01
C LEU A 85 -4.71 -10.01 -8.41
N VAL A 86 -4.31 -11.29 -8.37
CA VAL A 86 -5.13 -12.40 -7.87
C VAL A 86 -4.60 -12.90 -6.52
N SER A 87 -3.30 -12.77 -6.30
CA SER A 87 -2.67 -13.08 -5.01
C SER A 87 -3.12 -12.09 -3.95
N SER A 88 -3.92 -12.54 -2.98
CA SER A 88 -4.51 -11.67 -1.94
C SER A 88 -3.45 -10.88 -1.16
N GLY A 89 -2.28 -11.49 -0.92
CA GLY A 89 -1.16 -10.78 -0.28
C GLY A 89 -0.62 -9.64 -1.13
N SER A 90 -0.43 -9.89 -2.43
CA SER A 90 0.02 -8.89 -3.40
C SER A 90 -0.96 -7.74 -3.56
N VAL A 91 -2.27 -8.02 -3.65
CA VAL A 91 -3.32 -6.99 -3.73
C VAL A 91 -3.31 -6.09 -2.49
N ILE A 92 -3.19 -6.67 -1.30
CA ILE A 92 -3.07 -5.92 -0.04
C ILE A 92 -1.80 -5.06 -0.06
N GLY A 93 -0.67 -5.61 -0.50
CA GLY A 93 0.60 -4.88 -0.63
C GLY A 93 0.52 -3.69 -1.58
N VAL A 94 -0.09 -3.88 -2.76
CA VAL A 94 -0.35 -2.79 -3.73
C VAL A 94 -1.25 -1.73 -3.09
N GLY A 95 -2.31 -2.15 -2.39
CA GLY A 95 -3.20 -1.25 -1.66
C GLY A 95 -2.47 -0.41 -0.61
N PHE A 96 -1.53 -0.99 0.13
CA PHE A 96 -0.71 -0.26 1.09
C PHE A 96 0.22 0.75 0.42
N VAL A 97 0.96 0.35 -0.62
CA VAL A 97 1.91 1.23 -1.31
C VAL A 97 1.17 2.38 -1.99
N LEU A 98 0.11 2.08 -2.76
CA LEU A 98 -0.69 3.10 -3.43
C LEU A 98 -1.44 3.98 -2.42
N GLY A 99 -1.99 3.40 -1.37
CA GLY A 99 -2.68 4.14 -0.31
C GLY A 99 -1.75 5.12 0.40
N ALA A 100 -0.55 4.67 0.79
CA ALA A 100 0.46 5.53 1.40
C ALA A 100 0.92 6.63 0.44
N PHE A 101 1.13 6.30 -0.84
CA PHE A 101 1.51 7.27 -1.87
C PHE A 101 0.43 8.35 -2.06
N VAL A 102 -0.83 7.95 -2.24
CA VAL A 102 -1.96 8.89 -2.38
C VAL A 102 -2.11 9.75 -1.12
N SER A 103 -2.00 9.15 0.07
CA SER A 103 -2.05 9.89 1.34
C SER A 103 -0.94 10.95 1.41
N ALA A 104 0.30 10.60 1.04
CA ALA A 104 1.42 11.54 1.03
C ALA A 104 1.23 12.67 0.01
N CYS A 105 0.64 12.39 -1.16
CA CYS A 105 0.30 13.43 -2.14
C CYS A 105 -0.79 14.38 -1.62
N LEU A 106 -1.83 13.87 -0.95
CA LEU A 106 -2.91 14.68 -0.38
C LEU A 106 -2.41 15.54 0.81
N GLY A 107 -1.53 14.98 1.64
CA GLY A 107 -0.86 15.69 2.73
C GLY A 107 0.22 16.67 2.28
N LYS A 108 0.62 16.64 1.00
CA LYS A 108 1.77 17.39 0.46
C LYS A 108 3.10 17.04 1.13
N GLU A 109 3.25 15.79 1.60
CA GLU A 109 4.44 15.28 2.28
C GLU A 109 5.28 14.36 1.41
N PHE A 110 4.83 14.07 0.19
CA PHE A 110 5.58 13.24 -0.75
C PHE A 110 6.89 13.94 -1.14
N ALA A 111 8.01 13.32 -0.80
CA ALA A 111 9.34 13.77 -1.19
C ALA A 111 10.29 12.57 -1.31
N LEU A 112 11.19 12.60 -2.31
CA LEU A 112 12.32 11.68 -2.38
C LEU A 112 13.36 12.11 -1.34
N ARG A 113 13.49 11.32 -0.27
CA ARG A 113 14.42 11.59 0.83
C ARG A 113 15.65 10.71 0.69
N ILE A 114 16.82 11.33 0.52
CA ILE A 114 18.12 10.65 0.57
C ILE A 114 18.62 10.77 2.02
N PRO A 115 18.92 9.65 2.70
CA PRO A 115 19.42 9.71 4.07
C PRO A 115 20.75 10.47 4.12
N PRO A 116 21.02 11.25 5.20
CA PRO A 116 22.35 11.80 5.43
C PRO A 116 23.35 10.66 5.64
N TYR A 117 24.56 10.83 5.10
CA TYR A 117 25.67 9.87 5.17
C TYR A 117 25.99 9.40 6.59
#